data_AF-K1YY28-F1
#
_entry.id   AF-K1YY28-F1
#
_cell.length_a   1.000
_cell.length_b   1.000
_cell.length_c   1.000
_cell.angle_alpha   90.00
_cell.angle_beta   90.00
_cell.angle_gamma   90.00
#
_symmetry.space_group_name_H-M   'P 1'
#
loop_
_entity.id
_entity.type
_entity.pdbx_description
1 polymer ?
#
loop_
_entity_poly.entity_id
_entity_poly.type
_entity_poly.pdbx_seq_one_letter_code
_entity_poly.pdbx_strand_id
1 'polypeptide(L)'
;MTGKTTGSCFILLSLKQKQNMDPNIKKFLTDLIKEAGMGALPQADQDKMIDELYVRLEDRLMLAVMEALPDQKRVDFQAKIETDEMDAKQVEDYIRQNVPNYEQVFAKAFAEFRELYLSAVGE
;
A
#
# COMPACT_ATOMS: atom_id res chain seq x y z
N MET A 1 14.82 -6.13 24.61
CA MET A 1 13.94 -6.78 23.61
C MET A 1 13.27 -5.67 22.82
N THR A 2 13.93 -5.20 21.77
CA THR A 2 13.53 -4.01 21.01
C THR A 2 12.60 -4.41 19.88
N GLY A 3 11.30 -4.28 20.10
CA GLY A 3 10.33 -4.19 19.02
C GLY A 3 10.50 -2.81 18.36
N LYS A 4 11.21 -2.74 17.24
CA LYS A 4 11.17 -1.59 16.35
C LYS A 4 10.41 -2.03 15.11
N THR A 5 9.22 -1.47 14.99
CA THR A 5 8.25 -1.59 13.91
C THR A 5 8.91 -1.28 12.57
N THR A 6 9.16 -2.32 11.77
CA THR A 6 9.77 -2.25 10.44
C THR A 6 8.88 -1.56 9.37
N GLY A 7 7.65 -1.14 9.72
CA GLY A 7 6.73 -0.47 8.79
C GLY A 7 6.88 1.05 8.67
N SER A 8 7.77 1.68 9.43
CA SER A 8 7.68 3.14 9.62
C SER A 8 8.22 3.99 8.45
N CYS A 9 8.91 3.43 7.46
CA CYS A 9 9.67 4.27 6.52
C CYS A 9 8.93 4.62 5.22
N PHE A 10 8.10 3.75 4.67
CA PHE A 10 7.27 4.09 3.50
C PHE A 10 6.06 4.95 3.86
N ILE A 11 5.44 4.68 5.03
CA ILE A 11 4.37 5.53 5.58
C ILE A 11 4.87 6.97 5.77
N LEU A 12 6.13 7.17 6.18
CA LEU A 12 6.70 8.52 6.31
C LEU A 12 6.95 9.21 4.96
N LEU A 13 7.23 8.45 3.89
CA LEU A 13 7.36 8.98 2.53
C LEU A 13 5.99 9.44 1.99
N SER A 14 4.94 8.62 2.15
CA SER A 14 3.57 8.96 1.73
C SER A 14 2.91 10.01 2.63
N LEU A 15 3.17 10.04 3.95
CA LEU A 15 2.66 11.08 4.86
C LEU A 15 3.25 12.48 4.57
N LYS A 16 4.46 12.55 3.99
CA LYS A 16 5.02 13.82 3.49
C LYS A 16 4.35 14.27 2.18
N GLN A 17 3.86 13.33 1.36
CA GLN A 17 3.17 13.59 0.09
C GLN A 17 1.65 13.54 0.27
N LYS A 18 1.09 14.49 1.04
CA LYS A 18 -0.37 14.65 1.24
C LYS A 18 -1.14 15.05 -0.03
N GLN A 19 -0.55 14.93 -1.22
CA GLN A 19 -1.08 15.43 -2.48
C GLN A 19 -0.89 14.37 -3.57
N ASN A 20 -2.01 13.93 -4.16
CA ASN A 20 -2.16 12.97 -5.26
C ASN A 20 -2.14 11.47 -4.91
N MET A 21 -3.19 11.00 -4.22
CA MET A 21 -3.67 9.62 -4.38
C MET A 21 -4.04 9.38 -5.85
N ASP A 22 -3.56 8.27 -6.44
CA ASP A 22 -3.93 7.90 -7.80
C ASP A 22 -5.47 7.77 -7.95
N PRO A 23 -6.09 8.35 -9.00
CA PRO A 23 -7.54 8.32 -9.17
C PRO A 23 -8.14 6.90 -9.24
N ASN A 24 -7.41 5.94 -9.79
CA ASN A 24 -7.85 4.54 -9.86
C ASN A 24 -7.79 3.88 -8.49
N ILE A 25 -6.77 4.20 -7.68
CA ILE A 25 -6.71 3.73 -6.29
C ILE A 25 -7.86 4.34 -5.48
N LYS A 26 -8.10 5.65 -5.61
CA LYS A 26 -9.22 6.30 -4.94
C LYS A 26 -10.55 5.65 -5.31
N LYS A 27 -10.75 5.34 -6.60
CA LYS A 27 -11.93 4.64 -7.08
C LYS A 27 -12.05 3.24 -6.46
N PHE A 28 -10.96 2.46 -6.48
CA PHE A 28 -10.94 1.12 -5.87
C PHE A 28 -11.34 1.15 -4.39
N LEU A 29 -10.76 2.07 -3.61
CA LEU A 29 -11.07 2.21 -2.17
C LEU A 29 -12.51 2.69 -1.94
N THR A 30 -13.00 3.59 -2.79
CA THR A 30 -14.41 4.05 -2.76
C THR A 30 -15.37 2.90 -3.03
N ASP A 31 -15.07 2.05 -4.01
CA ASP A 31 -15.90 0.88 -4.31
C ASP A 31 -15.83 -0.14 -3.18
N LEU A 32 -14.65 -0.34 -2.58
CA LEU A 32 -14.46 -1.24 -1.44
C LEU A 32 -15.32 -0.86 -0.22
N ILE A 33 -15.36 0.42 0.17
CA ILE A 33 -16.20 0.86 1.30
C ILE A 33 -17.70 0.75 0.97
N LYS A 34 -18.09 0.90 -0.30
CA LYS A 34 -19.49 0.71 -0.72
C LYS A 34 -19.90 -0.75 -0.62
N GLU A 35 -19.04 -1.66 -1.07
CA GLU A 35 -19.26 -3.10 -0.95
C GLU A 35 -19.33 -3.57 0.51
N ALA A 36 -18.56 -2.93 1.40
CA ALA A 36 -18.63 -3.13 2.84
C ALA A 36 -19.91 -2.56 3.50
N GLY A 37 -20.85 -2.01 2.73
CA GLY A 37 -22.10 -1.44 3.24
C GLY A 37 -21.98 -0.01 3.78
N MET A 38 -20.81 0.63 3.65
CA MET A 38 -20.51 1.96 4.20
C MET A 38 -20.75 3.10 3.20
N GLY A 39 -21.34 2.80 2.04
CA GLY A 39 -21.61 3.78 1.00
C GLY A 39 -22.65 4.86 1.37
N ALA A 40 -23.41 4.66 2.45
CA ALA A 40 -24.39 5.62 2.96
C ALA A 40 -23.82 6.60 4.00
N LEU A 41 -22.55 6.44 4.40
CA LEU A 41 -21.91 7.35 5.34
C LEU A 41 -21.78 8.77 4.75
N PRO A 42 -21.74 9.82 5.59
CA PRO A 42 -21.41 11.16 5.14
C PRO A 42 -20.10 11.19 4.36
N GLN A 43 -20.00 12.05 3.34
CA GLN A 43 -18.82 12.14 2.47
C GLN A 43 -17.52 12.35 3.27
N ALA A 44 -17.56 13.17 4.32
CA ALA A 44 -16.40 13.43 5.18
C ALA A 44 -15.91 12.19 5.93
N ASP A 45 -16.81 11.26 6.25
CA ASP A 45 -16.45 10.00 6.89
C ASP A 45 -15.95 8.98 5.86
N GLN A 46 -16.56 8.93 4.66
CA GLN A 46 -16.04 8.14 3.55
C GLN A 46 -14.61 8.56 3.17
N ASP A 47 -14.33 9.86 3.09
CA ASP A 47 -13.02 10.39 2.74
C ASP A 47 -11.95 10.00 3.78
N LYS A 48 -12.27 10.09 5.08
CA LYS A 48 -11.37 9.62 6.15
C LYS A 48 -11.07 8.13 6.03
N MET A 49 -12.09 7.32 5.77
CA MET A 49 -11.91 5.88 5.61
C MET A 49 -11.07 5.55 4.39
N ILE A 50 -11.25 6.27 3.28
CA ILE A 50 -10.42 6.12 2.08
C ILE A 50 -8.96 6.46 2.41
N ASP A 51 -8.68 7.54 3.13
CA ASP A 51 -7.32 7.90 3.54
C ASP A 51 -6.69 6.82 4.45
N GLU A 52 -7.43 6.30 5.42
CA GLU A 52 -6.96 5.22 6.29
C GLU A 52 -6.70 3.91 5.52
N LEU A 53 -7.60 3.55 4.60
CA LEU A 53 -7.46 2.36 3.77
C LEU A 53 -6.31 2.50 2.77
N TYR A 54 -6.04 3.70 2.29
CA TYR A 54 -4.93 3.96 1.39
C TYR A 54 -3.59 3.62 2.05
N VAL A 55 -3.38 4.07 3.30
CA VAL A 55 -2.16 3.72 4.06
C VAL A 55 -1.99 2.21 4.21
N ARG A 56 -3.08 1.49 4.55
CA ARG A 56 -3.03 0.03 4.71
C ARG A 56 -2.80 -0.70 3.39
N LEU A 57 -3.36 -0.18 2.29
CA LEU A 57 -3.15 -0.72 0.96
C LEU A 57 -1.68 -0.53 0.53
N GLU A 58 -1.10 0.64 0.77
CA GLU A 58 0.33 0.89 0.51
C GLU A 58 1.20 -0.10 1.29
N ASP A 59 0.92 -0.34 2.57
CA ASP A 59 1.64 -1.33 3.37
C ASP A 59 1.53 -2.75 2.78
N ARG A 60 0.34 -3.14 2.33
CA ARG A 60 0.13 -4.46 1.70
C ARG A 60 0.91 -4.58 0.39
N LEU A 61 0.91 -3.54 -0.44
CA LEU A 61 1.65 -3.49 -1.70
C LEU A 61 3.16 -3.55 -1.46
N MET A 62 3.66 -2.79 -0.46
CA MET A 62 5.06 -2.83 -0.05
C MET A 62 5.47 -4.23 0.40
N LEU A 63 4.65 -4.88 1.22
CA LEU A 63 4.90 -6.26 1.64
C LEU A 63 4.95 -7.21 0.44
N ALA A 64 4.03 -7.07 -0.51
CA ALA A 64 4.00 -7.90 -1.72
C ALA A 64 5.26 -7.72 -2.59
N VAL A 65 5.75 -6.48 -2.72
CA VAL A 65 7.04 -6.18 -3.37
C VAL A 65 8.17 -6.89 -2.65
N MET A 66 8.25 -6.73 -1.33
CA MET A 66 9.31 -7.32 -0.51
C MET A 66 9.32 -8.85 -0.65
N GLU A 67 8.16 -9.49 -0.61
CA GLU A 67 8.01 -10.94 -0.81
C GLU A 67 8.44 -11.40 -2.20
N ALA A 68 8.15 -10.60 -3.23
CA ALA A 68 8.48 -10.91 -4.62
C ALA A 68 9.96 -10.62 -4.97
N LEU A 69 10.63 -9.75 -4.22
CA LEU A 69 12.05 -9.46 -4.41
C LEU A 69 12.92 -10.67 -3.99
N PRO A 70 13.97 -10.98 -4.78
CA PRO A 70 15.02 -11.90 -4.35
C PRO A 70 15.68 -11.43 -3.05
N ASP A 71 16.10 -12.34 -2.18
CA ASP A 71 16.59 -12.00 -0.82
C ASP A 71 17.69 -10.91 -0.81
N GLN A 72 18.65 -10.99 -1.74
CA GLN A 72 19.71 -9.98 -1.86
C GLN A 72 19.18 -8.59 -2.21
N LYS A 73 18.15 -8.52 -3.06
CA LYS A 73 17.51 -7.27 -3.48
C LYS A 73 16.55 -6.74 -2.42
N ARG A 74 15.90 -7.64 -1.66
CA ARG A 74 15.05 -7.27 -0.53
C ARG A 74 15.83 -6.49 0.54
N VAL A 75 17.02 -6.95 0.90
CA VAL A 75 17.86 -6.26 1.90
C VAL A 75 18.33 -4.89 1.40
N ASP A 76 18.78 -4.81 0.15
CA ASP A 76 19.17 -3.54 -0.49
C ASP A 76 18.01 -2.54 -0.56
N PHE A 77 16.84 -3.01 -1.00
CA PHE A 77 15.63 -2.19 -1.08
C PHE A 77 15.19 -1.69 0.29
N GLN A 78 15.17 -2.56 1.31
CA GLN A 78 14.83 -2.16 2.68
C GLN A 78 15.77 -1.07 3.20
N ALA A 79 17.08 -1.23 3.01
CA ALA A 79 18.06 -0.24 3.45
C ALA A 79 17.84 1.13 2.79
N LYS A 80 17.57 1.13 1.47
CA LYS A 80 17.34 2.37 0.69
C LYS A 80 16.06 3.09 1.08
N ILE A 81 15.02 2.33 1.40
CA ILE A 81 13.78 2.90 1.91
C ILE A 81 14.06 3.49 3.31
N GLU A 82 14.71 2.75 4.20
CA GLU A 82 15.04 3.20 5.57
C GLU A 82 15.90 4.47 5.64
N THR A 83 16.75 4.71 4.65
CA THR A 83 17.62 5.90 4.57
C THR A 83 17.02 7.07 3.80
N ASP A 84 15.76 6.96 3.33
CA ASP A 84 15.10 7.98 2.49
C ASP A 84 15.92 8.32 1.22
N GLU A 85 16.66 7.32 0.70
CA GLU A 85 17.57 7.46 -0.46
C GLU A 85 16.84 7.44 -1.81
N MET A 86 15.57 7.06 -1.83
CA MET A 86 14.76 6.91 -3.05
C MET A 86 13.52 7.79 -2.99
N ASP A 87 13.34 8.62 -4.01
CA ASP A 87 12.06 9.25 -4.29
C ASP A 87 11.05 8.24 -4.87
N ALA A 88 9.78 8.66 -4.97
CA ALA A 88 8.69 7.81 -5.45
C ALA A 88 8.94 7.20 -6.84
N LYS A 89 9.60 7.93 -7.74
CA LYS A 89 9.91 7.44 -9.09
C LYS A 89 11.04 6.42 -9.04
N GLN A 90 12.07 6.66 -8.23
CA GLN A 90 13.17 5.72 -8.03
C GLN A 90 12.68 4.40 -7.41
N VAL A 91 11.71 4.47 -6.48
CA VAL A 91 11.03 3.28 -5.94
C VAL A 91 10.30 2.52 -7.05
N GLU A 92 9.49 3.20 -7.87
CA GLU A 92 8.75 2.58 -8.97
C GLU A 92 9.70 1.91 -9.98
N ASP A 93 10.76 2.61 -10.39
CA ASP A 93 11.77 2.09 -11.31
C ASP A 93 12.49 0.87 -10.72
N TYR A 94 12.81 0.88 -9.42
CA TYR A 94 13.42 -0.26 -8.74
C TYR A 94 12.52 -1.49 -8.78
N ILE A 95 11.23 -1.33 -8.49
CA ILE A 95 10.24 -2.41 -8.51
C ILE A 95 10.14 -2.98 -9.93
N ARG A 96 9.96 -2.13 -10.94
CA ARG A 96 9.87 -2.56 -12.35
C ARG A 96 11.09 -3.34 -12.82
N GLN A 97 12.29 -2.99 -12.33
CA GLN A 97 13.56 -3.63 -12.72
C GLN A 97 13.84 -4.93 -11.99
N ASN A 98 13.40 -5.07 -10.72
CA ASN A 98 13.82 -6.18 -9.86
C ASN A 98 12.68 -7.16 -9.51
N VAL A 99 11.42 -6.80 -9.77
CA VAL A 99 10.25 -7.66 -9.55
C VAL A 99 9.70 -8.11 -10.91
N PRO A 100 10.06 -9.33 -11.38
CA PRO A 100 9.45 -9.87 -12.59
C PRO A 100 7.93 -10.04 -12.38
N ASN A 101 7.13 -9.65 -13.37
CA ASN A 101 5.66 -9.67 -13.30
C ASN A 101 5.07 -8.82 -12.15
N TYR A 102 5.67 -7.65 -11.84
CA TYR A 102 5.17 -6.76 -10.78
C TYR A 102 3.68 -6.42 -10.91
N GLU A 103 3.14 -6.33 -12.13
CA GLU A 103 1.70 -6.12 -12.39
C GLU A 103 0.84 -7.23 -11.78
N GLN A 104 1.26 -8.49 -11.88
CA GLN A 104 0.55 -9.64 -11.30
C GLN A 104 0.67 -9.65 -9.77
N VAL A 105 1.84 -9.28 -9.24
CA VAL A 105 2.07 -9.13 -7.80
C VAL A 105 1.12 -8.09 -7.22
N PHE A 106 0.98 -6.94 -7.89
CA PHE A 106 0.07 -5.88 -7.45
C PHE A 106 -1.38 -6.31 -7.57
N ALA A 107 -1.79 -6.87 -8.72
CA ALA A 107 -3.15 -7.35 -8.92
C ALA A 107 -3.58 -8.35 -7.83
N LYS A 108 -2.67 -9.29 -7.46
CA LYS A 108 -2.89 -10.23 -6.37
C LYS A 108 -3.03 -9.51 -5.02
N ALA A 109 -2.13 -8.58 -4.71
CA ALA A 109 -2.18 -7.82 -3.47
C ALA A 109 -3.46 -6.98 -3.32
N PHE A 110 -3.96 -6.37 -4.41
CA PHE A 110 -5.26 -5.67 -4.42
C PHE A 110 -6.43 -6.62 -4.14
N ALA A 111 -6.44 -7.80 -4.76
CA ALA A 111 -7.48 -8.80 -4.55
C ALA A 111 -7.50 -9.32 -3.10
N GLU A 112 -6.33 -9.67 -2.57
CA GLU A 112 -6.18 -10.12 -1.18
C GLU A 112 -6.56 -9.01 -0.19
N PHE A 113 -6.16 -7.76 -0.44
CA PHE A 113 -6.54 -6.64 0.42
C PHE A 113 -8.06 -6.46 0.48
N ARG A 114 -8.74 -6.53 -0.66
CA ARG A 114 -10.20 -6.49 -0.75
C ARG A 114 -10.84 -7.62 0.06
N GLU A 115 -10.39 -8.85 -0.13
CA GLU A 115 -10.92 -10.03 0.57
C GLU A 115 -10.72 -9.91 2.10
N LEU A 116 -9.53 -9.53 2.54
CA LEU A 116 -9.20 -9.31 3.95
C LEU A 116 -10.06 -8.21 4.57
N TYR A 117 -10.28 -7.12 3.86
CA TYR A 117 -11.11 -6.03 4.37
C TYR A 117 -12.58 -6.44 4.48
N LEU A 118 -13.15 -7.03 3.43
CA LEU A 118 -14.57 -7.42 3.42
C LEU A 118 -14.88 -8.53 4.42
N SER A 119 -13.95 -9.48 4.63
CA SER A 119 -14.10 -10.52 5.65
C SER A 119 -14.03 -9.94 7.06
N ALA A 120 -13.15 -8.98 7.33
CA ALA A 120 -13.03 -8.34 8.64
C ALA A 120 -14.23 -7.43 9.00
N VAL A 121 -14.93 -6.89 8.01
CA VAL A 121 -16.15 -6.06 8.23
C VAL A 121 -17.42 -6.92 8.32
N GLY A 122 -17.39 -8.14 7.77
CA GLY A 122 -18.53 -9.06 7.75
C GLY A 122 -18.74 -9.90 9.01
N GLU A 123 -17.85 -9.81 10.01
CA GLU A 123 -18.00 -10.43 11.34
C GLU A 123 -18.67 -9.50 12.35
#